data_AF-A0A838K2X5-F1
#
_entry.id   AF-A0A838K2X5-F1
#
_cell.length_a   1.000
_cell.length_b   1.000
_cell.length_c   1.000
_cell.angle_alpha   90.00
_cell.angle_beta   90.00
_cell.angle_gamma   90.00
#
_symmetry.space_group_name_H-M   'P 1'
#
loop_
_entity.id
_entity.type
_entity.pdbx_description
1 polymer ?
#
loop_
_entity_poly.entity_id
_entity_poly.type
_entity_poly.pdbx_seq_one_letter_code
_entity_poly.pdbx_strand_id
1 'polypeptide(L)' 'MKLGLVLSGGGSRGAFEAGVIAAVEEAGLRPAVVSGTSAGALNAAGM' A
#
# COMPACT_ATOMS: atom_id res chain seq x y z
N MET A 1 2.84 -17.81 -7.81
CA MET A 1 3.63 -16.93 -6.90
C MET A 1 2.67 -16.04 -6.14
N LYS A 2 3.00 -15.60 -4.91
CA LYS A 2 2.16 -14.66 -4.14
C LYS A 2 2.88 -13.30 -4.06
N LEU A 3 2.16 -12.21 -4.34
CA LEU A 3 2.67 -10.84 -4.25
C LEU A 3 2.44 -10.29 -2.84
N GLY A 4 3.42 -9.58 -2.28
CA GLY A 4 3.27 -8.79 -1.06
C GLY A 4 3.48 -7.31 -1.35
N LEU A 5 2.68 -6.43 -0.74
CA LEU A 5 2.83 -4.98 -0.81
C LEU A 5 3.22 -4.44 0.57
N VAL A 6 4.29 -3.63 0.63
CA VAL A 6 4.79 -3.05 1.88
C VAL A 6 4.77 -1.53 1.80
N LEU A 7 4.02 -0.88 2.68
CA LEU A 7 3.86 0.56 2.78
C LEU A 7 4.66 1.09 3.98
N SER A 8 5.74 1.81 3.71
CA SER A 8 6.71 2.24 4.73
C SER A 8 6.13 3.30 5.68
N GLY A 9 5.19 4.11 5.20
CA GLY A 9 4.67 5.29 5.89
C GLY A 9 5.49 6.55 5.64
N GLY A 10 5.56 7.44 6.64
CA GLY A 10 6.25 8.73 6.52
C GLY A 10 5.39 9.96 6.86
N GLY A 11 4.38 9.80 7.71
CA GLY A 11 3.49 10.89 8.12
C GLY A 11 2.70 11.43 6.93
N SER A 12 2.81 12.73 6.66
CA SER A 12 2.12 13.37 5.52
C SER A 12 2.54 12.83 4.16
N ARG A 13 3.76 12.28 4.03
CA ARG A 13 4.21 11.62 2.78
C ARG A 13 3.49 10.30 2.50
N GLY A 14 2.78 9.74 3.48
CA GLY A 14 1.90 8.59 3.27
C GLY A 14 0.81 8.84 2.23
N ALA A 15 0.46 10.10 1.94
CA ALA A 15 -0.46 10.44 0.85
C ALA A 15 0.02 9.95 -0.53
N PHE A 16 1.34 9.86 -0.75
CA PHE A 16 1.88 9.33 -2.02
C PHE A 16 1.66 7.83 -2.16
N GLU A 17 1.59 7.09 -1.05
CA GLU A 17 1.33 5.64 -1.08
C GLU A 17 -0.08 5.33 -1.60
N ALA A 18 -1.05 6.23 -1.47
CA ALA A 18 -2.37 6.08 -2.08
C ALA A 18 -2.29 5.99 -3.62
N GLY A 19 -1.39 6.74 -4.24
CA GLY A 19 -1.13 6.64 -5.68
C GLY A 19 -0.49 5.30 -6.07
N VAL A 20 0.36 4.74 -5.21
CA VAL A 20 0.93 3.40 -5.41
C VAL A 20 -0.17 2.34 -5.34
N ILE A 21 -1.07 2.43 -4.36
CA ILE A 21 -2.23 1.54 -4.21
C ILE A 21 -3.07 1.55 -5.49
N ALA A 22 -3.45 2.73 -5.98
CA ALA A 22 -4.22 2.88 -7.22
C ALA A 22 -3.50 2.24 -8.42
N ALA A 23 -2.20 2.51 -8.59
CA ALA A 23 -1.42 1.93 -9.68
C ALA A 23 -1.32 0.40 -9.61
N VAL A 24 -1.21 -0.17 -8.40
CA VAL A 24 -1.23 -1.62 -8.18
C VAL A 24 -2.56 -2.22 -8.61
N GLU A 25 -3.68 -1.58 -8.26
CA GLU A 25 -5.02 -2.03 -8.63
C GLU A 25 -5.28 -1.95 -10.14
N GLU A 26 -4.90 -0.82 -10.76
CA GLU A 26 -5.01 -0.57 -12.21
C GLU A 26 -4.17 -1.57 -13.02
N ALA A 27 -3.01 -1.96 -12.50
CA ALA A 27 -2.18 -3.01 -13.10
C ALA A 27 -2.78 -4.43 -12.96
N GLY A 28 -3.95 -4.57 -12.32
CA GLY A 28 -4.58 -5.87 -12.08
C GLY A 28 -3.84 -6.73 -11.05
N LEU A 29 -2.90 -6.14 -10.30
CA LEU A 29 -2.17 -6.85 -9.27
C LEU A 29 -3.04 -7.02 -8.04
N ARG A 30 -2.96 -8.20 -7.42
CA ARG A 30 -3.70 -8.56 -6.21
C ARG A 30 -2.71 -9.07 -5.17
N PRO A 31 -2.16 -8.17 -4.32
CA PRO A 31 -1.30 -8.58 -3.23
C PRO A 31 -2.04 -9.57 -2.33
N ALA A 32 -1.39 -10.70 -2.03
CA ALA A 32 -1.92 -11.68 -1.09
C ALA A 32 -1.69 -11.25 0.38
N VAL A 33 -0.78 -10.31 0.58
CA VAL A 33 -0.44 -9.71 1.87
C VAL A 33 -0.14 -8.24 1.66
N VAL A 34 -0.70 -7.39 2.52
CA VAL A 34 -0.32 -5.98 2.62
C VAL A 34 0.18 -5.74 4.04
N SER A 35 1.30 -5.04 4.18
CA SER A 35 1.88 -4.65 5.46
C SER A 35 2.19 -3.17 5.44
N GLY A 36 2.04 -2.48 6.56
CA GLY A 36 2.46 -1.09 6.65
C GLY A 36 2.83 -0.64 8.05
N THR A 37 3.55 0.49 8.13
CA THR A 37 3.95 1.12 9.40
C THR A 37 3.45 2.56 9.48
N SER A 38 2.96 3.00 10.65
CA SER A 38 2.49 4.38 10.87
C SER A 38 1.42 4.80 9.82
N ALA A 39 1.60 5.90 9.08
CA ALA A 39 0.70 6.30 8.00
C ALA A 39 0.51 5.19 6.94
N GLY A 40 1.55 4.40 6.66
CA GLY A 40 1.46 3.26 5.75
C GLY A 40 0.62 2.12 6.31
N ALA A 41 0.55 1.97 7.65
CA ALA A 41 -0.37 1.01 8.27
C ALA A 41 -1.84 1.44 8.08
N LEU A 42 -2.11 2.74 8.15
CA LEU A 42 -3.45 3.29 7.88
C LEU A 42 -3.84 3.07 6.41
N ASN A 43 -2.93 3.36 5.48
CA ASN A 43 -3.14 3.10 4.06
C ASN A 43 -3.34 1.60 3.79
N ALA A 44 -2.52 0.73 4.40
CA ALA A 44 -2.62 -0.72 4.24
C ALA A 44 -3.94 -1.28 4.79
N ALA A 45 -4.49 -0.70 5.86
CA ALA A 45 -5.78 -1.08 6.42
C ALA A 45 -6.97 -0.61 5.58
N GLY A 46 -6.77 0.40 4.73
CA GLY A 46 -7.80 0.94 3.83
C GLY A 46 -7.81 0.33 2.43
N MET A 47 -6.88 -0.57 2.12
CA MET A 47 -6.78 -1.31 0.85
C MET A 47 -7.56 -2.63 0.88
#